data_AF-A0A4R2ZR80-F1
#
_entry.id   AF-A0A4R2ZR80-F1
#
_cell.length_a   1.000
_cell.length_b   1.000
_cell.length_c   1.000
_cell.angle_alpha   90.00
_cell.angle_beta   90.00
_cell.angle_gamma   90.00
#
_symmetry.space_group_name_H-M   'P 1'
#
loop_
_entity.id
_entity.type
_entity.pdbx_description
1 polymer ?
#
loop_
_entity_poly.entity_id
_entity_poly.type
_entity_poly.pdbx_seq_one_letter_code
_entity_poly.pdbx_strand_id
1 'polypeptide(L)' 'MESERDDWITRRAYELWEQAGNPDGQEHQHWTQASAEWDDNNATSPTSSWDDEAE' A
#
# COMPACT_ATOMS: atom_id res chain seq x y z
N MET A 1 -15.71 4.85 -3.36
CA MET A 1 -14.70 5.58 -2.58
C MET A 1 -13.60 4.59 -2.33
N GLU A 2 -12.54 4.66 -3.12
CA GLU A 2 -11.33 3.90 -2.85
C GLU A 2 -10.76 4.39 -1.52
N SER A 3 -10.31 3.44 -0.71
CA SER A 3 -9.72 3.73 0.59
C SER A 3 -8.34 4.38 0.35
N GLU A 4 -7.86 5.24 1.25
CA GLU A 4 -6.46 5.75 1.18
C GLU A 4 -5.42 4.62 1.01
N ARG A 5 -5.75 3.44 1.55
CA ARG A 5 -5.04 2.18 1.28
C ARG A 5 -5.00 1.84 -0.21
N ASP A 6 -6.14 1.74 -0.88
CA ASP A 6 -6.23 1.35 -2.30
C ASP A 6 -5.52 2.36 -3.21
N ASP A 7 -5.66 3.66 -2.93
CA ASP A 7 -4.95 4.73 -3.66
C ASP A 7 -3.42 4.59 -3.54
N TRP A 8 -2.92 4.28 -2.34
CA TRP A 8 -1.50 4.10 -2.11
C TRP A 8 -0.98 2.81 -2.75
N ILE A 9 -1.69 1.70 -2.56
CA ILE A 9 -1.34 0.39 -3.14
C ILE A 9 -1.29 0.48 -4.66
N THR A 10 -2.29 1.12 -5.27
CA THR A 10 -2.36 1.27 -6.73
C THR A 10 -1.17 2.07 -7.26
N ARG A 11 -0.86 3.23 -6.66
CA ARG A 11 0.33 4.02 -7.03
C ARG A 11 1.61 3.23 -6.88
N ARG A 12 1.80 2.58 -5.73
CA ARG A 12 3.02 1.83 -5.40
C ARG A 12 3.22 0.64 -6.32
N ALA A 13 2.17 -0.12 -6.59
CA ALA A 13 2.20 -1.26 -7.50
C ALA A 13 2.53 -0.81 -8.93
N TYR A 14 1.96 0.30 -9.40
CA TYR A 14 2.23 0.86 -10.73
C TYR A 14 3.69 1.33 -10.86
N GLU A 15 4.23 2.01 -9.85
CA GLU A 15 5.63 2.46 -9.83
C GLU A 15 6.61 1.29 -9.89
N LEU A 16 6.34 0.21 -9.14
CA LEU A 16 7.14 -1.01 -9.16
C LEU A 16 7.08 -1.71 -10.52
N TRP A 17 5.90 -1.77 -11.12
CA TRP A 17 5.67 -2.39 -12.42
C TRP A 17 6.32 -1.61 -13.57
N GLU A 18 6.27 -0.27 -13.53
CA GLU A 18 6.94 0.60 -14.50
C GLU A 18 8.47 0.46 -14.39
N GLN A 19 9.03 0.44 -13.18
CA GLN A 19 10.45 0.20 -12.94
C GLN A 19 10.92 -1.19 -13.38
N ALA A 20 10.04 -2.20 -13.26
CA ALA A 20 10.32 -3.55 -13.73
C ALA A 20 10.29 -3.70 -15.26
N GLY A 21 9.87 -2.64 -15.99
CA GLY A 21 9.84 -2.64 -17.45
C GLY A 21 8.59 -3.27 -18.05
N ASN A 22 7.47 -3.22 -17.32
CA ASN A 22 6.19 -3.80 -17.74
C ASN A 22 6.27 -5.30 -18.11
N PRO A 23 6.59 -6.17 -17.14
CA PRO A 23 6.46 -7.60 -17.31
C PRO A 23 4.98 -8.02 -17.35
N ASP A 24 4.53 -8.53 -18.49
CA ASP A 24 3.22 -9.16 -18.66
C ASP A 24 3.00 -10.27 -17.61
N GLY A 25 1.92 -10.14 -16.83
CA GLY A 25 1.51 -11.13 -15.83
C GLY A 25 2.13 -10.99 -14.43
N GLN A 26 3.05 -10.04 -14.20
CA GLN A 26 3.59 -9.76 -12.86
C GLN A 26 2.88 -8.61 -12.12
N GLU A 27 1.94 -7.92 -12.78
CA GLU A 27 1.13 -6.86 -12.17
C GLU A 27 0.52 -7.31 -10.83
N HIS A 28 -0.08 -8.50 -10.81
CA HIS A 28 -0.74 -9.02 -9.61
C HIS A 28 0.24 -9.27 -8.44
N GLN A 29 1.51 -9.62 -8.74
CA GLN A 29 2.54 -9.75 -7.72
C GLN A 29 2.94 -8.39 -7.16
N HIS A 30 3.11 -7.38 -8.00
CA HIS A 30 3.42 -6.01 -7.57
C HIS A 30 2.27 -5.41 -6.74
N TRP A 31 1.02 -5.67 -7.11
CA TRP A 31 -0.16 -5.28 -6.33
C TRP A 31 -0.21 -5.95 -4.95
N THR A 32 0.06 -7.26 -4.90
CA THR A 32 0.12 -7.99 -3.62
C THR A 32 1.26 -7.47 -2.74
N GLN A 33 2.41 -7.17 -3.34
CA GLN A 33 3.57 -6.64 -2.65
C GLN A 33 3.31 -5.24 -2.07
N ALA A 34 2.72 -4.35 -2.86
CA ALA A 34 2.30 -3.03 -2.39
C ALA A 34 1.25 -3.14 -1.26
N SER A 35 0.25 -4.02 -1.41
CA SER A 35 -0.74 -4.27 -0.36
C SER A 35 -0.11 -4.72 0.95
N ALA A 36 0.83 -5.66 0.87
CA ALA A 36 1.58 -6.12 2.04
C ALA A 36 2.45 -5.02 2.65
N GLU A 37 3.12 -4.17 1.86
CA GLU A 37 3.90 -3.03 2.37
C GLU A 37 3.03 -2.04 3.17
N TRP A 38 1.81 -1.77 2.69
CA TRP A 38 0.88 -0.89 3.40
C TRP A 38 0.41 -1.50 4.72
N ASP A 39 0.00 -2.78 4.68
CA ASP A 39 -0.47 -3.49 5.88
C ASP A 39 0.65 -3.59 6.93
N ASP A 40 1.90 -3.86 6.51
CA ASP A 40 3.08 -3.88 7.37
C ASP A 40 3.41 -2.48 7.93
N ASN A 41 3.37 -1.42 7.12
CA ASN A 41 3.57 -0.04 7.61
C ASN A 41 2.49 0.37 8.62
N ASN A 42 1.24 0.01 8.37
CA ASN A 42 0.13 0.31 9.26
C ASN A 42 0.13 -0.57 10.52
N ALA A 43 0.63 -1.81 10.44
CA ALA A 43 0.77 -2.71 11.58
C ALA A 43 1.98 -2.37 12.47
N THR A 44 3.09 -1.91 11.88
CA THR A 44 4.31 -1.53 12.60
C THR A 44 4.30 -0.08 13.08
N SER A 45 3.38 0.73 12.58
CA SER A 45 3.07 2.04 13.15
C SER A 45 1.98 1.90 14.21
N PRO A 46 2.29 1.84 15.53
CA PRO A 46 1.27 1.94 16.58
C PRO A 46 0.61 3.34 16.66
N THR A 47 0.75 4.17 15.61
CA THR A 47 0.21 5.52 15.54
C THR A 47 -0.98 5.63 14.58
N SER A 48 -1.87 4.65 14.60
CA SER A 48 -3.31 5.00 14.64
C SER A 48 -3.72 5.18 16.11
N SER A 49 -2.96 6.03 16.80
CA SER A 49 -3.33 6.70 18.04
C SER A 49 -3.89 8.06 17.62
N TRP A 50 -5.01 8.05 16.90
CA TRP A 50 -5.84 9.23 16.65
C TRP A 50 -7.23 9.05 17.27
N ASP A 51 -7.35 8.15 18.23
CA ASP A 51 -8.49 7.99 19.12
C ASP A 51 -7.96 7.54 20.50
N ASP A 52 -7.24 8.42 21.19
CA ASP A 52 -7.16 8.39 22.64
C ASP A 52 -7.11 9.84 23.16
N GLU A 53 -7.87 10.09 24.22
CA GLU A 53 -8.54 11.34 24.54
C GLU A 53 -7.62 12.48 25.02
N ALA A 54 -8.03 13.72 24.74
CA ALA A 54 -7.64 14.90 25.51
C ALA A 54 -8.78 15.93 25.53
N GLU A 55 -9.75 15.66 26.41
CA GLU A 55 -10.55 16.54 27.30
C GLU A 55 -10.97 17.96 26.84
#